data_AF-A0A9J7GUR6-F1
#
_entry.id   AF-A0A9J7GUR6-F1
#
_cell.length_a   1.000
_cell.length_b   1.000
_cell.length_c   1.000
_cell.angle_alpha   90.00
_cell.angle_beta   90.00
_cell.angle_gamma   90.00
#
_symmetry.space_group_name_H-M   'P 1'
#
loop_
_entity.id
_entity.type
_entity.pdbx_description
1 polymer ?
#
loop_
_entity_poly.entity_id
_entity_poly.type
_entity_poly.pdbx_seq_one_letter_code
_entity_poly.pdbx_strand_id
1 'polypeptide(L)'
;MKLVMVFMLASIPICCYASSGCNAMDDAIAKTIDKDMSLEEYNHVLSAYIFVTYDKTPVEKFKQCFLDQPRETLENVNRMMLMETIIETTPGHNVCIN
;
A
#
# COMPACT_ATOMS: atom_id res chain seq x y z
N MET A 1 -39.58 -0.13 0.09
CA MET A 1 -38.35 0.64 0.40
C MET A 1 -37.57 -0.05 1.51
N LYS A 2 -36.99 -1.24 1.23
CA LYS A 2 -36.16 -2.02 2.17
C LYS A 2 -34.89 -2.54 1.48
N LEU A 3 -35.01 -2.86 0.19
CA LEU A 3 -33.89 -3.31 -0.66
C LEU A 3 -32.74 -2.30 -0.74
N VAL A 4 -33.02 -1.00 -0.91
CA VAL A 4 -31.97 0.05 -0.96
C VAL A 4 -31.14 0.10 0.32
N MET A 5 -31.78 -0.12 1.48
CA MET A 5 -31.10 -0.12 2.78
C MET A 5 -30.19 -1.35 2.95
N VAL A 6 -30.61 -2.51 2.41
CA VAL A 6 -29.79 -3.73 2.40
C VAL A 6 -28.57 -3.59 1.49
N PHE A 7 -28.72 -2.95 0.31
CA PHE A 7 -27.58 -2.68 -0.57
C PHE A 7 -26.58 -1.70 0.05
N MET A 8 -27.06 -0.65 0.72
CA MET A 8 -26.21 0.29 1.46
C MET A 8 -25.46 -0.39 2.60
N LEU A 9 -26.12 -1.28 3.37
CA LEU A 9 -25.48 -2.03 4.46
C LEU A 9 -24.46 -3.05 3.95
N ALA A 10 -24.66 -3.61 2.74
CA ALA A 10 -23.74 -4.55 2.12
C ALA A 10 -22.50 -3.86 1.49
N SER A 11 -22.59 -2.58 1.16
CA SER A 11 -21.42 -1.80 0.68
C SER A 11 -20.55 -1.24 1.80
N ILE A 12 -21.07 -1.06 3.02
CA ILE A 12 -20.29 -0.55 4.18
C ILE A 12 -19.06 -1.44 4.49
N PRO A 13 -19.13 -2.79 4.51
CA PRO A 13 -17.95 -3.64 4.72
C PRO A 13 -16.90 -3.51 3.61
N ILE A 14 -17.33 -3.19 2.39
CA ILE A 14 -16.47 -3.04 1.22
C ILE A 14 -15.72 -1.70 1.27
N CYS A 15 -16.34 -0.66 1.84
CA CYS A 15 -15.74 0.66 1.99
C CYS A 15 -14.73 0.75 3.16
N CYS A 16 -14.85 -0.07 4.20
CA CYS A 16 -13.90 -0.04 5.33
C CYS A 16 -12.72 -1.05 5.19
N TYR A 17 -12.59 -1.79 4.07
CA TYR A 17 -11.37 -2.54 3.73
C TYR A 17 -10.44 -1.64 2.89
N ALA A 18 -9.93 -0.60 3.54
CA ALA A 18 -9.13 0.42 2.89
C ALA A 18 -7.70 -0.09 2.63
N SER A 19 -7.40 -0.44 1.38
CA SER A 19 -6.03 -0.61 0.86
C SER A 19 -5.70 0.55 -0.09
N SER A 20 -4.55 0.57 -0.76
CA SER A 20 -4.24 1.59 -1.78
C SER A 20 -5.19 1.60 -2.99
N GLY A 21 -6.20 0.71 -3.04
CA GLY A 21 -7.11 0.54 -4.17
C GLY A 21 -6.48 -0.22 -5.34
N CYS A 22 -5.22 -0.65 -5.21
CA CYS A 22 -4.48 -1.41 -6.20
C CYS A 22 -3.59 -2.47 -5.51
N ASN A 23 -3.97 -3.75 -5.63
CA ASN A 23 -3.25 -4.86 -4.99
C ASN A 23 -1.76 -4.92 -5.38
N ALA A 24 -1.41 -4.51 -6.61
CA ALA A 24 -0.03 -4.44 -7.07
C ALA A 24 0.78 -3.37 -6.32
N MET A 25 0.16 -2.23 -6.02
CA MET A 25 0.78 -1.15 -5.26
C MET A 25 0.94 -1.55 -3.79
N ASP A 26 -0.06 -2.19 -3.19
CA ASP A 26 0.02 -2.71 -1.82
C ASP A 26 1.15 -3.74 -1.66
N ASP A 27 1.27 -4.68 -2.60
CA ASP A 27 2.36 -5.64 -2.61
C ASP A 27 3.71 -4.94 -2.79
N ALA A 28 3.84 -4.01 -3.74
CA ALA A 28 5.08 -3.26 -3.93
C ALA A 28 5.51 -2.51 -2.66
N ILE A 29 4.58 -1.87 -1.94
CA ILE A 29 4.85 -1.20 -0.66
C ILE A 29 5.33 -2.21 0.38
N ALA A 30 4.59 -3.31 0.57
CA ALA A 30 4.93 -4.35 1.54
C ALA A 30 6.34 -4.92 1.30
N LYS A 31 6.68 -5.19 0.04
CA LYS A 31 8.00 -5.69 -0.38
C LYS A 31 9.10 -4.63 -0.23
N THR A 32 8.78 -3.35 -0.43
CA THR A 32 9.72 -2.25 -0.25
C THR A 32 10.14 -2.09 1.21
N ILE A 33 9.18 -2.16 2.14
CA ILE A 33 9.45 -1.94 3.57
C ILE A 33 9.88 -3.22 4.32
N ASP A 34 9.86 -4.38 3.67
CA ASP A 34 10.33 -5.64 4.26
C ASP A 34 11.84 -5.56 4.55
N LYS A 35 12.21 -5.61 5.84
CA LYS A 35 13.60 -5.47 6.28
C LYS A 35 14.44 -6.73 6.05
N ASP A 36 13.78 -7.88 5.89
CA ASP A 36 14.44 -9.17 5.75
C ASP A 36 14.60 -9.59 4.27
N MET A 37 14.01 -8.82 3.35
CA MET A 37 14.13 -9.01 1.90
C MET A 37 15.48 -8.55 1.36
N SER A 38 16.14 -9.40 0.57
CA SER A 38 17.38 -9.06 -0.12
C SER A 38 17.15 -8.09 -1.31
N LEU A 39 18.22 -7.39 -1.72
CA LEU A 39 18.18 -6.54 -2.92
C LEU A 39 17.88 -7.35 -4.20
N GLU A 40 18.36 -8.58 -4.29
CA GLU A 40 18.12 -9.47 -5.43
C GLU A 40 16.64 -9.85 -5.53
N GLU A 41 16.03 -10.28 -4.42
CA GLU A 41 14.60 -10.59 -4.36
C GLU A 41 13.75 -9.36 -4.68
N TYR A 42 14.13 -8.19 -4.19
CA TYR A 42 13.41 -6.95 -4.46
C TYR A 42 13.44 -6.55 -5.95
N ASN A 43 14.58 -6.70 -6.62
CA ASN A 43 14.68 -6.52 -8.07
C ASN A 43 13.79 -7.51 -8.84
N HIS A 44 13.70 -8.76 -8.37
CA HIS A 44 12.83 -9.77 -8.97
C HIS A 44 11.36 -9.36 -8.86
N VAL A 45 10.92 -8.91 -7.68
CA VAL A 45 9.55 -8.38 -7.47
C VAL A 45 9.26 -7.22 -8.41
N LEU A 46 10.14 -6.21 -8.48
CA LEU A 46 9.90 -5.03 -9.31
C LEU A 46 9.89 -5.32 -10.81
N SER A 47 10.57 -6.38 -11.25
CA SER A 47 10.53 -6.78 -12.66
C SER A 47 9.13 -7.14 -13.16
N ALA A 48 8.21 -7.52 -12.27
CA ALA A 48 6.81 -7.78 -12.61
C ALA A 48 6.02 -6.48 -12.91
N TYR A 49 6.50 -5.33 -12.43
CA TYR A 49 5.81 -4.04 -12.54
C TYR A 49 6.45 -3.11 -13.58
N ILE A 50 7.71 -3.34 -13.95
CA ILE A 50 8.47 -2.48 -14.85
C ILE A 50 8.56 -3.13 -16.24
N PHE A 51 7.80 -2.59 -17.20
CA PHE A 51 7.75 -3.08 -18.59
C PHE A 51 8.82 -2.48 -19.51
N VAL A 52 9.69 -1.63 -18.98
CA VAL A 52 10.77 -0.98 -19.71
C VAL A 52 12.12 -1.42 -19.17
N THR A 53 13.15 -1.35 -20.00
CA THR A 53 14.52 -1.54 -19.51
C THR A 53 14.83 -0.46 -18.47
N TYR A 54 15.28 -0.87 -17.29
CA TYR A 54 15.66 0.03 -16.21
C TYR A 54 17.04 -0.33 -15.68
N ASP A 55 17.75 0.67 -15.16
CA ASP A 55 18.97 0.45 -14.38
C ASP A 55 18.56 -0.05 -12.98
N LYS A 56 19.17 -1.14 -12.52
CA LYS A 56 18.92 -1.68 -11.17
C LYS A 56 19.52 -0.81 -10.08
N THR A 57 20.53 0.00 -10.39
CA THR A 57 21.26 0.80 -9.39
C THR A 57 20.36 1.76 -8.62
N PRO A 58 19.47 2.56 -9.25
CA PRO A 58 18.50 3.39 -8.54
C PRO A 58 17.51 2.57 -7.69
N VAL A 59 17.08 1.42 -8.19
CA VAL A 59 16.14 0.52 -7.49
C VAL A 59 16.76 -0.06 -6.23
N GLU A 60 18.01 -0.51 -6.31
CA GLU A 60 18.77 -1.03 -5.18
C GLU A 60 19.06 0.04 -4.15
N LYS A 61 19.46 1.24 -4.60
CA LYS A 61 19.64 2.40 -3.69
C LYS A 61 18.35 2.77 -2.98
N PHE A 62 17.23 2.78 -3.70
CA PHE A 62 15.92 3.05 -3.13
C PHE A 62 15.58 2.03 -2.04
N LYS A 63 15.76 0.72 -2.31
CA LYS A 63 15.54 -0.33 -1.30
C LYS A 63 16.51 -0.22 -0.12
N GLN A 64 17.78 0.06 -0.39
CA GLN A 64 18.79 0.19 0.66
C GLN A 64 18.42 1.28 1.66
N CYS A 65 17.84 2.40 1.21
CA CYS A 65 17.32 3.44 2.11
C CYS A 65 16.33 2.90 3.15
N PHE A 66 15.49 1.93 2.79
CA PHE A 66 14.54 1.27 3.72
C PHE A 66 15.22 0.22 4.59
N LEU A 67 16.18 -0.55 4.05
CA LEU A 67 16.96 -1.50 4.84
C LEU A 67 17.74 -0.80 5.96
N ASP A 68 18.21 0.41 5.70
CA ASP A 68 18.94 1.26 6.65
C ASP A 68 18.03 1.91 7.71
N GLN A 69 16.70 1.90 7.53
CA GLN A 69 15.77 2.44 8.52
C GLN A 69 15.60 1.50 9.73
N PRO A 70 15.37 2.03 10.94
CA PRO A 70 14.96 1.22 12.08
C PRO A 70 13.56 0.63 11.85
N ARG A 71 13.26 -0.51 12.49
CA ARG A 71 11.96 -1.21 12.35
C ARG A 71 10.77 -0.29 12.67
N GLU A 72 10.89 0.54 13.71
CA GLU A 72 9.85 1.51 14.08
C GLU A 72 9.52 2.49 12.94
N THR A 73 10.52 3.00 12.21
CA THR A 73 10.28 3.86 11.05
C THR A 73 9.56 3.11 9.94
N LEU A 74 9.95 1.86 9.67
CA LEU A 74 9.28 1.04 8.64
C LEU A 74 7.82 0.74 9.01
N GLU A 75 7.53 0.49 10.28
CA GLU A 75 6.16 0.35 10.76
C GLU A 75 5.35 1.65 10.62
N ASN A 76 5.99 2.81 10.84
CA ASN A 76 5.36 4.11 10.66
C ASN A 76 5.09 4.41 9.18
N VAL A 77 5.99 4.01 8.27
CA VAL A 77 5.74 4.06 6.82
C VAL A 77 4.57 3.15 6.47
N ASN A 78 4.52 1.91 6.98
CA ASN A 78 3.39 1.03 6.75
C ASN A 78 2.07 1.66 7.21
N ARG A 79 2.06 2.27 8.40
CA ARG A 79 0.91 3.01 8.92
C ARG A 79 0.56 4.21 8.03
N MET A 80 1.53 4.98 7.55
CA MET A 80 1.28 6.10 6.62
C MET A 80 0.61 5.61 5.33
N MET A 81 1.16 4.57 4.69
CA MET A 81 0.65 4.06 3.42
C MET A 81 -0.73 3.38 3.56
N LEU A 82 -1.00 2.75 4.72
CA LEU A 82 -2.31 2.17 5.04
C LEU A 82 -3.32 3.22 5.55
N MET A 83 -2.86 4.37 6.04
CA MET A 83 -3.71 5.48 6.51
C MET A 83 -4.00 6.50 5.39
N GLU A 84 -3.25 6.49 4.28
CA GLU A 84 -3.43 7.44 3.17
C GLU A 84 -4.67 7.21 2.29
N THR A 85 -5.48 6.17 2.54
CA THR A 85 -6.84 6.13 1.97
C THR A 85 -7.75 7.25 2.52
N ILE A 86 -7.29 8.08 3.47
CA ILE A 86 -8.03 9.23 4.00
C ILE A 86 -7.89 10.50 3.14
N ILE A 87 -6.86 10.66 2.30
CA ILE A 87 -6.65 11.94 1.58
C ILE A 87 -7.31 11.98 0.19
N GLU A 88 -7.64 10.84 -0.44
CA GLU A 88 -8.31 10.89 -1.76
C GLU A 88 -9.83 11.11 -1.74
N THR A 89 -10.50 11.18 -0.59
CA THR A 89 -11.91 11.55 -0.59
C THR A 89 -12.32 12.39 0.61
N THR A 90 -12.51 13.69 0.40
CA THR A 90 -13.72 14.34 0.94
C THR A 90 -14.09 15.52 0.04
N PRO A 91 -15.35 15.55 -0.44
CA PRO A 91 -16.45 15.85 0.47
C PRO A 91 -17.64 14.91 0.28
N GLY A 92 -17.93 14.08 1.29
CA GLY A 92 -19.17 13.33 1.33
C GLY A 92 -19.17 12.12 2.27
N HIS A 93 -19.11 12.36 3.58
CA HIS A 93 -19.68 11.49 4.62
C HIS A 93 -19.42 9.97 4.54
N ASN A 94 -18.39 9.51 5.24
CA ASN A 94 -18.52 8.73 6.50
C ASN A 94 -17.17 8.09 6.79
N VAL A 95 -16.40 8.77 7.62
CA VAL A 95 -15.14 8.29 8.17
C VAL A 95 -15.45 7.10 9.09
N CYS A 96 -15.10 5.86 8.69
CA CYS A 96 -15.12 4.70 9.59
C CYS A 96 -14.01 4.91 10.64
N ILE A 97 -14.31 5.55 11.77
CA ILE A 97 -13.47 5.52 12.99
C ILE A 97 -14.31 4.85 14.09
N ASN A 98 -13.90 3.63 14.45
CA ASN A 98 -14.35 2.75 15.54
C ASN A 98 -15.86 2.46 15.65
#